data_AF-A0A5N9CYA5-F1
#
_entry.id   AF-A0A5N9CYA5-F1
#
_cell.length_a   1.000
_cell.length_b   1.000
_cell.length_c   1.000
_cell.angle_alpha   90.00
_cell.angle_beta   90.00
_cell.angle_gamma   90.00
#
_symmetry.space_group_name_H-M   'P 1'
#
loop_
_entity.id
_entity.type
_entity.pdbx_description
1 polymer ?
#
loop_
_entity_poly.entity_id
_entity_poly.type
_entity_poly.pdbx_seq_one_letter_code
_entity_poly.pdbx_strand_id
1 'polypeptide(L)'
;MKANLKTSFRDLLVTGWLIVFGVTVGVVAFHPAYQGQGSLGVLKLSGLAMVGVVGGVLLTINVNRLGSSSSRSRKSALALFVASAFALIPVMYVTFASPWLVLIGLTLLYVRWKWALVATPD
;
A
#
# COMPACT_ATOMS: atom_id res chain seq x y z
N MET A 1 -24.06 21.07 -11.91
CA MET A 1 -23.06 20.15 -12.48
C MET A 1 -23.00 18.89 -11.63
N LYS A 2 -23.51 17.75 -12.11
CA LYS A 2 -23.35 16.46 -11.41
C LYS A 2 -22.01 15.87 -11.85
N ALA A 3 -20.99 15.98 -11.01
CA ALA A 3 -19.74 15.28 -11.23
C ALA A 3 -20.01 13.77 -11.11
N ASN A 4 -20.10 13.07 -12.24
CA ASN A 4 -20.07 11.61 -12.29
C ASN A 4 -18.64 11.15 -11.95
N LEU A 5 -18.28 11.20 -10.66
CA LEU A 5 -17.08 10.54 -10.15
C LEU A 5 -17.33 9.03 -10.22
N LYS A 6 -17.12 8.43 -11.39
CA LYS A 6 -16.81 6.99 -11.50
C LYS A 6 -15.39 6.80 -10.98
N THR A 7 -15.21 6.92 -9.67
CA THR A 7 -13.91 6.64 -9.04
C THR A 7 -13.64 5.15 -9.22
N SER A 8 -12.58 4.80 -9.95
CA SER A 8 -12.19 3.40 -10.11
C SER A 8 -11.74 2.85 -8.76
N PHE A 9 -12.08 1.60 -8.44
CA PHE A 9 -11.62 0.94 -7.21
C PHE A 9 -10.08 0.95 -7.07
N ARG A 10 -9.38 0.92 -8.21
CA ARG A 10 -7.92 1.13 -8.28
C ARG A 10 -7.51 2.47 -7.68
N ASP A 11 -8.20 3.53 -8.09
CA ASP A 11 -7.87 4.89 -7.69
C ASP A 11 -8.22 5.07 -6.19
N LEU A 12 -9.30 4.45 -5.72
CA LEU A 12 -9.64 4.37 -4.29
C LEU A 12 -8.53 3.70 -3.47
N LEU A 13 -7.97 2.57 -3.93
CA LEU A 13 -6.86 1.89 -3.26
C LEU A 13 -5.60 2.76 -3.21
N VAL A 14 -5.22 3.38 -4.34
CA VAL A 14 -4.07 4.29 -4.39
C VAL A 14 -4.25 5.46 -3.44
N THR A 15 -5.43 6.10 -3.47
CA THR A 15 -5.76 7.18 -2.53
C THR A 15 -5.74 6.70 -1.08
N GLY A 16 -6.23 5.48 -0.79
CA GLY A 16 -6.17 4.88 0.54
C GLY A 16 -4.73 4.75 1.06
N TRP A 17 -3.82 4.22 0.24
CA TRP A 17 -2.40 4.13 0.57
C TRP A 17 -1.78 5.50 0.89
N LEU A 18 -2.09 6.53 0.10
CA LEU A 18 -1.58 7.88 0.31
C LEU A 18 -2.16 8.57 1.55
N ILE A 19 -3.46 8.38 1.83
CA ILE A 19 -4.11 8.93 3.02
C ILE A 19 -3.52 8.31 4.28
N VAL A 20 -3.44 6.97 4.35
CA VAL A 20 -2.91 6.28 5.53
C VAL A 20 -1.46 6.70 5.77
N PHE A 21 -0.67 6.84 4.72
CA PHE A 21 0.68 7.39 4.81
C PHE A 21 0.70 8.81 5.43
N GLY A 22 -0.07 9.74 4.87
CA GLY A 22 -0.12 11.12 5.36
C GLY A 22 -0.55 11.21 6.82
N VAL A 23 -1.54 10.41 7.22
CA VAL A 23 -1.99 10.33 8.63
C VAL A 23 -0.89 9.75 9.52
N THR A 24 -0.22 8.68 9.09
CA THR A 24 0.90 8.10 9.85
C THR A 24 2.03 9.10 10.04
N VAL A 25 2.44 9.83 9.00
CA VAL A 25 3.47 10.87 9.11
C VAL A 25 3.03 11.97 10.08
N GLY A 26 1.78 12.43 9.97
CA GLY A 26 1.22 13.43 10.89
C GLY A 26 1.21 12.95 12.34
N VAL A 27 0.80 11.72 12.60
CA VAL A 27 0.78 11.12 13.95
C VAL A 27 2.19 11.04 14.51
N VAL A 28 3.14 10.54 13.74
CA VAL A 28 4.53 10.42 14.19
C VAL A 28 5.17 11.80 14.40
N ALA A 29 4.85 12.80 13.58
CA ALA A 29 5.42 14.14 13.69
C ALA A 29 4.84 14.97 14.84
N PHE A 30 3.55 14.81 15.16
CA PHE A 30 2.84 15.72 16.06
C PHE A 30 2.33 15.09 17.37
N HIS A 31 2.26 13.76 17.46
CA HIS A 31 1.71 13.13 18.66
C HIS A 31 2.72 13.18 19.83
N PRO A 32 2.29 13.58 21.05
CA PRO A 32 3.18 13.76 22.21
C PRO A 32 4.07 12.55 22.52
N ALA A 33 3.57 11.33 22.30
CA ALA A 33 4.31 10.08 22.53
C ALA A 33 5.59 9.95 21.69
N TYR A 34 5.74 10.69 20.59
CA TYR A 34 6.93 10.64 19.72
C TYR A 34 7.80 11.90 19.79
N GLN A 35 7.44 12.90 20.61
CA GLN A 35 8.24 14.13 20.75
C GLN A 35 9.68 13.84 21.19
N GLY A 36 9.89 12.75 21.96
CA GLY A 36 11.23 12.31 22.38
C GLY A 36 12.06 11.60 21.30
N GLN A 37 11.48 11.20 20.16
CA GLN A 37 12.22 10.53 19.08
C GLN A 37 12.99 11.51 18.17
N GLY A 38 12.63 12.79 18.20
CA GLY A 38 13.21 13.81 17.33
C GLY A 38 12.93 13.60 15.84
N SER A 39 13.42 14.52 15.01
CA SER A 39 13.22 14.49 13.55
C SER A 39 13.74 13.22 12.87
N LEU A 40 14.78 12.60 13.43
CA LEU A 40 15.38 11.37 12.91
C LEU A 40 14.46 10.15 13.08
N GLY A 41 13.73 10.04 14.20
CA GLY A 41 12.75 8.98 14.41
C GLY A 41 11.56 9.13 13.46
N VAL A 42 11.07 10.35 13.28
CA VAL A 42 10.02 10.68 12.30
C VAL A 42 10.45 10.29 10.90
N LEU A 43 11.67 10.64 10.48
CA LEU A 43 12.20 10.32 9.17
C LEU A 43 12.34 8.81 8.94
N LYS A 44 12.84 8.06 9.94
CA LYS A 44 12.97 6.60 9.86
C LYS A 44 11.61 5.92 9.69
N LEU A 45 10.63 6.27 10.52
CA LEU A 45 9.29 5.68 10.45
C LEU A 45 8.56 6.07 9.16
N SER A 46 8.68 7.32 8.73
CA SER A 46 8.11 7.80 7.47
C SER A 46 8.76 7.11 6.26
N GLY A 47 10.07 6.92 6.27
CA GLY A 47 10.79 6.20 5.22
C GLY A 47 10.33 4.74 5.11
N LEU A 48 10.19 4.05 6.24
CA LEU A 48 9.64 2.69 6.28
C LEU A 48 8.19 2.62 5.78
N ALA A 49 7.34 3.56 6.20
CA ALA A 49 5.98 3.67 5.72
C ALA A 49 5.94 3.88 4.19
N MET A 50 6.82 4.74 3.67
CA MET A 50 6.90 5.04 2.23
C MET A 50 7.25 3.81 1.40
N VAL A 51 8.11 2.90 1.89
CA VAL A 51 8.44 1.64 1.19
C VAL A 51 7.18 0.80 0.96
N GLY A 52 6.36 0.61 1.99
CA GLY A 52 5.11 -0.14 1.87
C GLY A 52 4.09 0.55 0.96
N VAL A 53 4.00 1.88 1.05
CA VAL A 53 3.11 2.70 0.19
C VAL A 53 3.50 2.57 -1.28
N VAL A 54 4.78 2.72 -1.60
CA VAL A 54 5.28 2.57 -2.97
C VAL A 54 4.98 1.17 -3.48
N GLY A 55 5.22 0.13 -2.69
CA GLY A 55 4.90 -1.25 -3.08
C GLY A 55 3.41 -1.45 -3.36
N GLY A 56 2.54 -0.99 -2.46
CA GLY A 56 1.08 -1.08 -2.62
C GLY A 56 0.55 -0.31 -3.83
N VAL A 57 1.03 0.92 -4.03
CA VAL A 57 0.66 1.76 -5.17
C VAL A 57 1.15 1.15 -6.48
N LEU A 58 2.43 0.74 -6.57
CA LEU A 58 2.99 0.15 -7.78
C LEU A 58 2.28 -1.14 -8.19
N LEU A 59 1.96 -2.01 -7.23
CA LEU A 59 1.20 -3.23 -7.51
C LEU A 59 -0.21 -2.89 -8.01
N THR A 60 -0.87 -1.91 -7.39
CA THR A 60 -2.24 -1.49 -7.73
C THR A 60 -2.32 -0.88 -9.13
N ILE A 61 -1.40 0.01 -9.50
CA ILE A 61 -1.42 0.67 -10.81
C ILE A 61 -1.02 -0.28 -11.95
N ASN A 62 -0.10 -1.21 -11.69
CA ASN A 62 0.40 -2.16 -12.69
C ASN A 62 -0.40 -3.47 -12.73
N VAL A 63 -1.50 -3.59 -11.98
CA VAL A 63 -2.26 -4.83 -11.81
C VAL A 63 -2.64 -5.48 -13.15
N ASN A 64 -3.09 -4.70 -14.14
CA ASN A 64 -3.50 -5.23 -15.43
C ASN A 64 -2.30 -5.72 -16.26
N ARG A 65 -1.21 -4.95 -16.29
CA ARG A 65 0.03 -5.30 -17.00
C ARG A 65 0.66 -6.58 -16.43
N LEU A 66 0.64 -6.71 -15.10
CA LEU A 66 1.11 -7.92 -14.41
C LEU A 66 0.14 -9.10 -14.62
N GLY A 67 -1.17 -8.84 -14.71
CA GLY A 67 -2.18 -9.87 -14.93
C GLY A 67 -2.03 -10.59 -16.27
N SER A 68 -1.65 -9.87 -17.32
CA SER A 68 -1.37 -10.42 -18.65
C SER A 68 0.07 -10.92 -18.82
N SER A 69 0.87 -10.94 -17.75
CA SER A 69 2.26 -11.36 -17.78
C SER A 69 2.43 -12.83 -17.37
N SER A 70 3.64 -13.36 -17.54
CA SER A 70 3.98 -14.73 -17.15
C SER A 70 3.73 -14.98 -15.65
N SER A 71 3.47 -16.25 -15.31
CA SER A 71 3.29 -16.69 -13.91
C SER A 71 4.46 -16.28 -13.01
N ARG A 72 5.70 -16.31 -13.53
CA ARG A 72 6.90 -15.88 -12.79
C ARG A 72 6.85 -14.39 -12.45
N SER A 73 6.49 -13.52 -13.39
CA SER A 73 6.40 -12.07 -13.15
C SER A 73 5.34 -11.72 -12.11
N ARG A 74 4.16 -12.36 -12.18
CA ARG A 74 3.09 -12.24 -11.17
C ARG A 74 3.59 -12.62 -9.76
N LYS A 75 4.28 -13.76 -9.63
CA LYS A 75 4.85 -14.21 -8.35
C LYS A 75 5.91 -13.24 -7.83
N SER A 76 6.81 -12.77 -8.68
CA SER A 76 7.83 -11.80 -8.28
C SER A 76 7.23 -10.48 -7.81
N ALA A 77 6.19 -9.97 -8.49
CA ALA A 77 5.50 -8.75 -8.07
C ALA A 77 4.81 -8.91 -6.71
N LEU A 78 4.17 -10.05 -6.46
CA LEU A 78 3.61 -10.37 -5.14
C LEU A 78 4.68 -10.47 -4.07
N ALA A 79 5.81 -11.14 -4.36
CA ALA A 79 6.91 -11.27 -3.42
C ALA A 79 7.51 -9.90 -3.06
N LEU A 80 7.70 -9.01 -4.04
CA LEU A 80 8.16 -7.64 -3.82
C LEU A 80 7.16 -6.83 -3.00
N PHE A 81 5.86 -6.96 -3.28
CA PHE A 81 4.84 -6.31 -2.48
C PHE A 81 4.84 -6.80 -1.03
N VAL A 82 4.92 -8.11 -0.81
CA VAL A 82 5.01 -8.68 0.54
C VAL A 82 6.28 -8.20 1.24
N ALA A 83 7.43 -8.21 0.57
CA ALA A 83 8.68 -7.66 1.09
C ALA A 83 8.55 -6.17 1.49
N SER A 84 7.85 -5.37 0.68
CA SER A 84 7.58 -3.96 1.02
C SER A 84 6.63 -3.82 2.22
N ALA A 85 5.66 -4.74 2.37
CA ALA A 85 4.74 -4.74 3.50
C ALA A 85 5.44 -5.10 4.82
N PHE A 86 6.51 -5.91 4.79
CA PHE A 86 7.34 -6.18 5.97
C PHE A 86 7.97 -4.90 6.54
N ALA A 87 8.30 -3.91 5.70
CA ALA A 87 8.81 -2.62 6.15
C ALA A 87 7.79 -1.84 7.00
N LEU A 88 6.50 -2.17 6.91
CA LEU A 88 5.45 -1.55 7.72
C LEU A 88 5.37 -2.11 9.14
N ILE A 89 6.00 -3.25 9.45
CA ILE A 89 5.89 -3.87 10.79
C ILE A 89 6.29 -2.90 11.91
N PRO A 90 7.46 -2.24 11.85
CA PRO A 90 7.83 -1.27 12.88
C PRO A 90 6.82 -0.11 12.94
N VAL A 91 6.36 0.38 11.80
CA VAL A 91 5.38 1.48 11.71
C VAL A 91 4.05 1.11 12.37
N MET A 92 3.55 -0.09 12.09
CA MET A 92 2.30 -0.63 12.64
C MET A 92 2.38 -0.83 14.15
N TYR A 93 3.56 -1.20 14.66
CA TYR A 93 3.78 -1.37 16.10
C TYR A 93 3.69 -0.04 16.85
N VAL A 94 4.25 1.03 16.30
CA VAL A 94 4.24 2.33 16.97
C VAL A 94 2.97 3.11 16.73
N THR A 95 2.31 2.99 15.58
CA THR A 95 1.13 3.81 15.21
C THR A 95 -0.19 3.06 15.33
N PHE A 96 -0.72 2.53 14.23
CA PHE A 96 -1.94 1.74 14.16
C PHE A 96 -1.80 0.67 13.09
N ALA A 97 -1.97 -0.60 13.44
CA ALA A 97 -1.82 -1.71 12.51
C ALA A 97 -3.00 -1.83 11.53
N SER A 98 -4.23 -1.59 12.01
CA SER A 98 -5.45 -1.97 11.28
C SER A 98 -5.59 -1.32 9.89
N PRO A 99 -5.37 -0.01 9.70
CA PRO A 99 -5.49 0.61 8.37
C PRO A 99 -4.51 0.02 7.35
N TRP A 100 -3.29 -0.28 7.76
CA TRP A 100 -2.28 -0.90 6.89
C TRP A 100 -2.67 -2.33 6.51
N LEU A 101 -3.09 -3.15 7.49
CA LEU A 101 -3.52 -4.53 7.25
C LEU A 101 -4.75 -4.59 6.33
N VAL A 102 -5.71 -3.69 6.52
CA VAL A 102 -6.88 -3.57 5.65
C VAL A 102 -6.47 -3.21 4.22
N LEU A 103 -5.58 -2.22 4.04
CA LEU A 103 -5.10 -1.85 2.70
C LEU A 103 -4.32 -2.98 2.03
N ILE A 104 -3.48 -3.70 2.77
CA ILE A 104 -2.76 -4.88 2.26
C ILE A 104 -3.76 -5.95 1.80
N GLY A 105 -4.73 -6.29 2.65
CA GLY A 105 -5.76 -7.29 2.33
C GLY A 105 -6.59 -6.90 1.11
N LEU A 106 -7.10 -5.67 1.06
CA LEU A 106 -7.89 -5.17 -0.07
C LEU A 106 -7.06 -5.12 -1.37
N THR A 107 -5.78 -4.75 -1.29
CA THR A 107 -4.88 -4.74 -2.46
C THR A 107 -4.68 -6.17 -2.99
N LEU A 108 -4.43 -7.15 -2.11
CA LEU A 108 -4.28 -8.55 -2.52
C LEU A 108 -5.56 -9.13 -3.12
N LEU A 109 -6.71 -8.87 -2.50
CA LEU A 109 -8.01 -9.29 -3.03
C LEU A 109 -8.27 -8.68 -4.41
N TYR A 110 -8.03 -7.39 -4.57
CA TYR A 110 -8.17 -6.69 -5.84
C TYR A 110 -7.25 -7.25 -6.92
N VAL A 111 -5.99 -7.46 -6.60
CA VAL A 111 -5.00 -8.04 -7.54
C VAL A 111 -5.41 -9.45 -7.95
N ARG A 112 -5.78 -10.29 -6.98
CA ARG A 112 -6.22 -11.67 -7.24
C ARG A 112 -7.46 -11.71 -8.12
N TRP A 113 -8.44 -10.85 -7.85
CA TRP A 113 -9.66 -10.71 -8.65
C TRP A 113 -9.31 -10.28 -10.08
N LYS A 114 -8.52 -9.23 -10.24
CA LYS A 114 -8.17 -8.69 -11.56
C LYS A 114 -7.37 -9.69 -12.40
N TRP A 115 -6.47 -10.44 -11.78
CA TRP A 115 -5.73 -11.49 -12.47
C TRP A 115 -6.60 -12.69 -12.83
N ALA A 116 -7.63 -13.01 -12.05
CA ALA A 116 -8.60 -14.05 -12.42
C ALA A 116 -9.37 -13.68 -13.70
N LEU A 117 -9.73 -12.41 -13.86
CA LEU A 117 -10.47 -11.91 -15.03
C LEU A 117 -9.61 -11.82 -16.30
N VAL A 118 -8.29 -11.71 -16.16
CA VAL A 118 -7.36 -11.51 -17.29
C VAL A 118 -6.59 -12.78 -17.64
N ALA A 119 -6.61 -13.79 -16.78
CA ALA A 119 -5.95 -15.06 -17.05
C ALA A 119 -6.60 -15.73 -18.28
N THR A 120 -5.90 -15.67 -19.41
CA THR A 120 -6.09 -16.63 -20.49
C THR A 120 -5.70 -18.02 -19.97
N PRO A 121 -6.46 -19.08 -20.29
CA PRO A 121 -6.07 -20.44 -19.95
C PRO A 121 -4.67 -20.69 -20.52
N ASP A 122 -3.76 -21.19 -19.68
CA ASP A 122 -2.49 -21.74 -20.15
C ASP A 122 -2.74 -23.01 -20.97
#